data_AF-A0A7S8F6X9-F1
#
_entry.id   AF-A0A7S8F6X9-F1
#
_cell.length_a   1.000
_cell.length_b   1.000
_cell.length_c   1.000
_cell.angle_alpha   90.00
_cell.angle_beta   90.00
_cell.angle_gamma   90.00
#
_symmetry.space_group_name_H-M   'P 1'
#
loop_
_entity.id
_entity.type
_entity.pdbx_description
1 polymer ?
#
loop_
_entity_poly.entity_id
_entity_poly.type
_entity_poly.pdbx_seq_one_letter_code
_entity_poly.pdbx_strand_id
1 'polypeptide(L)'
;MSKFGNPRFVVALLLGILIAGVFTVFQFDRAARDNTRMVPLVPHGLGGFADERRAERLLAEDPVSAGDAVSDILRIRPVDVSHLSHFAQWAAEADRMQLASAALSEAAKRGWRGPYVQITVLGSALAAGKYEEAVNRLDALSRTEADQRIISAALDAMLQFPATHADLAKMIGESDFLAQSTVAHVYVSPASRHTLGKLIATMSNSSDALGCDGRGRIASVLLVNGDSLGSQLWPKECWTPGSEGLGFAYPDREYDPRGWTFPRSGGISLRMLGTGALTIENRNFLRRQAASRFLTFAPGQHTIVISRKDSDSASLPGRRRADVLTRVFCLEVEGKGSRFLAEKQNAGDFSFEVPADCKVQHLRVEVERGRVEGLRLTVRDMM
;
A
#
# COMPACT_ATOMS: atom_id res chain seq x y z
N MET A 1 44.32 -46.19 34.63
CA MET A 1 43.11 -47.00 34.88
C MET A 1 41.93 -46.37 34.16
N SER A 2 41.50 -46.98 33.05
CA SER A 2 40.60 -46.37 32.07
C SER A 2 39.13 -46.44 32.49
N LYS A 3 38.55 -45.32 32.92
CA LYS A 3 37.08 -45.19 33.10
C LYS A 3 36.28 -45.38 31.79
N PHE A 4 36.96 -45.42 30.64
CA PHE A 4 36.35 -45.64 29.32
C PHE A 4 35.97 -47.10 29.01
N GLY A 5 36.27 -48.07 29.89
CA GLY A 5 35.96 -49.50 29.66
C GLY A 5 34.64 -50.00 30.26
N ASN A 6 33.84 -49.16 30.93
CA ASN A 6 32.59 -49.63 31.55
C ASN A 6 31.46 -49.69 30.49
N PRO A 7 30.94 -50.88 30.12
CA PRO A 7 29.92 -51.01 29.09
C PRO A 7 28.62 -50.23 29.40
N ARG A 8 28.32 -50.01 30.69
CA ARG A 8 27.15 -49.21 31.10
C ARG A 8 27.28 -47.74 30.69
N PHE A 9 28.49 -47.20 30.71
CA PHE A 9 28.73 -45.81 30.30
C PHE A 9 28.55 -45.63 28.79
N VAL A 10 29.04 -46.59 27.99
CA VAL A 10 28.88 -46.57 26.52
C VAL A 10 27.40 -46.64 26.13
N VAL A 11 26.62 -47.53 26.75
CA VAL A 11 25.18 -47.64 26.50
C VAL A 11 24.44 -46.35 26.87
N ALA A 12 24.74 -45.76 28.04
CA ALA A 12 24.14 -44.50 28.45
C ALA A 12 24.48 -43.34 27.50
N LEU A 13 25.72 -43.27 27.00
CA LEU A 13 26.14 -42.26 26.03
C LEU A 13 25.39 -42.42 24.70
N LEU A 14 25.29 -43.64 24.17
CA LEU A 14 24.57 -43.92 22.92
C LEU A 14 23.08 -43.59 23.06
N LEU A 15 22.45 -43.96 24.18
CA LEU A 15 21.07 -43.59 24.46
C LEU A 15 20.90 -42.07 24.56
N GLY A 16 21.84 -41.38 25.21
CA GLY A 16 21.84 -39.92 25.30
C GLY A 16 21.94 -39.24 23.93
N ILE A 17 22.80 -39.74 23.04
CA ILE A 17 22.93 -39.25 21.67
C ILE A 17 21.63 -39.49 20.89
N LEU A 18 21.03 -40.68 21.02
CA LEU A 18 19.77 -41.00 20.34
C LEU A 18 18.63 -40.08 20.79
N ILE A 19 18.50 -39.87 22.10
CA ILE A 19 17.50 -38.95 22.66
C ILE A 19 17.76 -37.53 22.16
N ALA A 20 19.00 -37.05 22.20
CA ALA A 20 19.36 -35.73 21.69
C ALA A 20 19.03 -35.56 20.19
N GLY A 21 19.26 -36.61 19.39
CA GLY A 21 18.88 -36.64 17.98
C GLY A 21 17.37 -36.49 17.77
N VAL A 22 16.55 -37.23 18.53
CA VAL A 22 15.09 -37.13 18.47
C VAL A 22 14.60 -35.73 18.87
N PHE A 23 15.12 -35.15 19.96
CA PHE A 23 14.79 -33.78 20.36
C PHE A 23 15.19 -32.76 19.29
N THR A 24 16.32 -32.96 18.63
CA THR A 24 16.78 -32.08 17.55
C THR A 24 15.79 -32.07 16.38
N VAL A 25 15.24 -33.24 16.00
CA VAL A 25 14.20 -33.33 14.97
C VAL A 25 12.94 -32.55 15.36
N PHE A 26 12.48 -32.65 16.61
CA PHE A 26 11.32 -31.87 17.08
C PHE A 26 11.58 -30.36 17.08
N GLN A 27 12.81 -29.93 17.40
CA GLN A 27 13.18 -28.52 17.32
C GLN A 27 13.22 -28.04 15.87
N PHE A 28 13.72 -28.85 14.94
CA PHE A 28 13.66 -28.54 13.51
C PHE A 28 12.22 -28.51 12.99
N ASP A 29 11.35 -29.41 13.43
CA ASP A 29 9.93 -29.38 13.08
C ASP A 29 9.27 -28.08 13.55
N ARG A 30 9.46 -27.71 14.82
CA ARG A 30 8.93 -26.43 15.33
C ARG A 30 9.51 -25.23 14.56
N ALA A 31 10.82 -25.24 14.26
CA ALA A 31 11.46 -24.17 13.52
C ALA A 31 10.99 -24.11 12.05
N ALA A 32 10.57 -25.24 11.47
CA ALA A 32 10.05 -25.30 10.11
C ALA A 32 8.75 -24.50 9.95
N ARG A 33 8.01 -24.25 11.04
CA ARG A 33 6.83 -23.36 11.04
C ARG A 33 7.14 -21.99 10.43
N ASP A 34 8.25 -21.39 10.83
CA ASP A 34 8.62 -20.02 10.43
C ASP A 34 9.79 -20.00 9.44
N ASN A 35 10.49 -21.13 9.25
CA ASN A 35 11.64 -21.25 8.37
C ASN A 35 11.58 -22.50 7.49
N THR A 36 11.13 -22.32 6.25
CA THR A 36 10.99 -23.41 5.26
C THR A 36 12.30 -24.10 4.88
N ARG A 37 13.46 -23.53 5.21
CA ARG A 37 14.77 -24.18 5.01
C ARG A 37 15.01 -25.35 5.95
N MET A 38 14.26 -25.44 7.06
CA MET A 38 14.37 -26.55 8.02
C MET A 38 13.56 -27.77 7.61
N VAL A 39 12.61 -27.64 6.68
CA VAL A 39 11.72 -28.73 6.23
C VAL A 39 12.49 -29.99 5.77
N PRO A 40 13.58 -29.90 4.99
CA PRO A 40 14.31 -31.09 4.55
C PRO A 40 15.08 -31.81 5.68
N LEU A 41 15.28 -31.17 6.83
CA LEU A 41 16.00 -31.76 7.97
C LEU A 41 15.10 -32.64 8.84
N VAL A 42 13.79 -32.58 8.64
CA VAL A 42 12.80 -33.36 9.39
C VAL A 42 12.38 -34.57 8.54
N PRO A 43 12.63 -35.81 8.99
CA PRO A 43 12.18 -37.00 8.29
C PRO A 43 10.66 -37.01 8.09
N HIS A 44 10.21 -37.51 6.94
CA HIS A 44 8.79 -37.64 6.62
C HIS A 44 8.03 -38.44 7.69
N GLY A 45 6.84 -37.98 8.07
CA GLY A 45 5.99 -38.63 9.07
C GLY A 45 6.39 -38.38 10.52
N LEU A 46 7.57 -37.78 10.77
CA LEU A 46 7.98 -37.30 12.09
C LEU A 46 7.76 -35.80 12.28
N GLY A 47 7.36 -35.08 11.22
CA GLY A 47 7.08 -33.65 11.26
C GLY A 47 5.60 -33.32 11.40
N GLY A 48 5.24 -32.37 12.25
CA GLY A 48 3.94 -31.72 12.19
C GLY A 48 3.96 -30.57 11.20
N PHE A 49 4.74 -29.54 11.55
CA PHE A 49 4.85 -28.33 10.74
C PHE A 49 5.67 -28.56 9.47
N ALA A 50 6.71 -29.40 9.53
CA ALA A 50 7.53 -29.69 8.36
C ALA A 50 6.74 -30.43 7.27
N ASP A 51 5.89 -31.38 7.65
CA ASP A 51 5.04 -32.10 6.70
C ASP A 51 3.98 -31.16 6.12
N GLU A 52 3.34 -30.32 6.95
CA GLU A 52 2.42 -29.27 6.50
C GLU A 52 3.07 -28.33 5.47
N ARG A 53 4.26 -27.80 5.76
CA ARG A 53 5.00 -26.93 4.82
C ARG A 53 5.42 -27.65 3.54
N ARG A 54 5.69 -28.96 3.60
CA ARG A 54 5.99 -29.76 2.42
C ARG A 54 4.76 -29.91 1.54
N ALA A 55 3.60 -30.20 2.13
CA ALA A 55 2.33 -30.28 1.41
C ALA A 55 1.92 -28.92 0.82
N GLU A 56 2.08 -27.83 1.56
CA GLU A 56 1.84 -26.46 1.06
C GLU A 56 2.72 -26.14 -0.15
N ARG A 57 4.01 -26.47 -0.09
CA ARG A 57 4.92 -26.28 -1.23
C ARG A 57 4.49 -27.12 -2.44
N LEU A 58 4.17 -28.40 -2.23
CA LEU A 58 3.70 -29.26 -3.31
C LEU A 58 2.40 -28.74 -3.92
N LEU A 59 1.46 -28.24 -3.11
CA LEU A 59 0.24 -27.60 -3.60
C LEU A 59 0.51 -26.37 -4.45
N ALA A 60 1.56 -25.60 -4.15
CA ALA A 60 1.95 -24.45 -4.94
C ALA A 60 2.70 -24.81 -6.23
N GLU A 61 3.47 -25.89 -6.23
CA GLU A 61 4.34 -26.30 -7.35
C GLU A 61 3.65 -27.27 -8.33
N ASP A 62 3.01 -28.32 -7.82
CA ASP A 62 2.27 -29.34 -8.57
C ASP A 62 1.06 -29.83 -7.74
N PRO A 63 -0.06 -29.08 -7.80
CA PRO A 63 -1.23 -29.37 -7.00
C PRO A 63 -1.78 -30.78 -7.24
N VAL A 64 -1.70 -31.31 -8.46
CA VAL A 64 -2.26 -32.63 -8.80
C VAL A 64 -1.49 -33.75 -8.07
N SER A 65 -0.16 -33.63 -8.00
CA SER A 65 0.70 -34.60 -7.32
C SER A 65 0.64 -34.54 -5.78
N ALA A 66 0.13 -33.46 -5.20
CA ALA A 66 0.14 -33.22 -3.75
C ALA A 66 -0.80 -34.15 -2.95
N GLY A 67 -1.63 -34.96 -3.62
CA GLY A 67 -2.71 -35.73 -2.99
C GLY A 67 -2.25 -36.67 -1.89
N ASP A 68 -1.18 -37.41 -2.11
CA ASP A 68 -0.64 -38.35 -1.12
C ASP A 68 -0.13 -37.61 0.12
N ALA A 69 0.66 -36.54 -0.09
CA ALA A 69 1.23 -35.74 0.99
C ALA A 69 0.14 -35.12 1.88
N VAL A 70 -0.88 -34.52 1.27
CA VAL A 70 -1.98 -33.89 2.01
C VAL A 70 -2.86 -34.93 2.70
N SER A 71 -3.12 -36.07 2.04
CA SER A 71 -3.91 -37.17 2.62
C SER A 71 -3.20 -37.79 3.83
N ASP A 72 -1.89 -37.97 3.77
CA ASP A 72 -1.12 -38.56 4.86
C ASP A 72 -1.12 -37.66 6.10
N ILE A 73 -0.95 -36.35 5.90
CA ILE A 73 -1.04 -35.38 6.99
C ILE A 73 -2.44 -35.40 7.64
N LEU A 74 -3.50 -35.48 6.82
CA LEU A 74 -4.87 -35.56 7.31
C LEU A 74 -5.14 -36.87 8.07
N ARG A 75 -4.57 -38.01 7.66
CA ARG A 75 -4.67 -39.28 8.39
C ARG A 75 -4.03 -39.22 9.77
N ILE A 76 -2.86 -38.58 9.86
CA ILE A 76 -2.13 -38.44 11.13
C ILE A 76 -2.82 -37.43 12.05
N ARG A 77 -3.34 -36.32 11.49
CA ARG A 77 -3.94 -35.21 12.25
C ARG A 77 -5.24 -34.73 11.58
N PRO A 78 -6.34 -35.46 11.72
CA PRO A 78 -7.58 -35.20 10.99
C PRO A 78 -8.33 -33.95 11.45
N VAL A 79 -7.95 -33.38 12.60
CA VAL A 79 -8.67 -32.27 13.25
C VAL A 79 -8.17 -30.89 12.86
N ASP A 80 -6.98 -30.78 12.26
CA ASP A 80 -6.38 -29.49 11.97
C ASP A 80 -7.04 -28.80 10.76
N VAL A 81 -7.29 -27.50 10.91
CA VAL A 81 -7.97 -26.66 9.91
C VAL A 81 -7.10 -26.46 8.69
N SER A 82 -5.79 -26.24 8.87
CA SER A 82 -4.87 -26.03 7.76
C SER A 82 -4.79 -27.29 6.90
N HIS A 83 -4.74 -28.47 7.52
CA HIS A 83 -4.70 -29.74 6.80
C HIS A 83 -5.96 -29.99 5.97
N LEU A 84 -7.14 -29.73 6.56
CA LEU A 84 -8.40 -29.80 5.82
C LEU A 84 -8.48 -28.76 4.71
N SER A 85 -7.91 -27.57 4.90
CA SER A 85 -7.85 -26.52 3.88
C SER A 85 -6.96 -26.93 2.71
N HIS A 86 -5.76 -27.46 2.99
CA HIS A 86 -4.87 -28.04 1.98
C HIS A 86 -5.55 -29.20 1.23
N PHE A 87 -6.29 -30.05 1.94
CA PHE A 87 -7.02 -31.16 1.33
C PHE A 87 -8.17 -30.68 0.45
N ALA A 88 -8.88 -29.64 0.88
CA ALA A 88 -9.90 -29.00 0.07
C ALA A 88 -9.31 -28.33 -1.19
N GLN A 89 -8.16 -27.67 -1.07
CA GLN A 89 -7.43 -27.08 -2.20
C GLN A 89 -7.00 -28.16 -3.19
N TRP A 90 -6.32 -29.21 -2.73
CA TRP A 90 -5.95 -30.35 -3.56
C TRP A 90 -7.17 -30.95 -4.29
N ALA A 91 -8.26 -31.20 -3.55
CA ALA A 91 -9.45 -31.80 -4.12
C ALA A 91 -10.10 -30.89 -5.18
N ALA A 92 -10.04 -29.57 -5.02
CA ALA A 92 -10.51 -28.62 -6.02
C ALA A 92 -9.65 -28.68 -7.29
N GLU A 93 -8.32 -28.62 -7.15
CA GLU A 93 -7.39 -28.70 -8.28
C GLU A 93 -7.45 -30.05 -9.02
N ALA A 94 -7.88 -31.10 -8.34
CA ALA A 94 -8.11 -32.43 -8.91
C ALA A 94 -9.53 -32.63 -9.47
N ASP A 95 -10.32 -31.57 -9.66
CA ASP A 95 -11.72 -31.58 -10.15
C ASP A 95 -12.68 -32.41 -9.27
N ARG A 96 -12.37 -32.60 -7.99
CA ARG A 96 -13.20 -33.34 -7.00
C ARG A 96 -14.01 -32.39 -6.14
N MET A 97 -14.87 -31.58 -6.77
CA MET A 97 -15.60 -30.49 -6.13
C MET A 97 -16.44 -30.89 -4.91
N GLN A 98 -17.07 -32.07 -4.91
CA GLN A 98 -17.84 -32.54 -3.74
C GLN A 98 -16.91 -32.78 -2.53
N LEU A 99 -15.74 -33.38 -2.78
CA LEU A 99 -14.75 -33.64 -1.74
C LEU A 99 -14.12 -32.35 -1.23
N ALA A 100 -13.82 -31.42 -2.14
CA ALA A 100 -13.33 -30.09 -1.80
C ALA A 100 -14.31 -29.33 -0.89
N SER A 101 -15.60 -29.32 -1.28
CA SER A 101 -16.68 -28.69 -0.51
C SER A 101 -16.85 -29.32 0.87
N ALA A 102 -16.84 -30.65 0.97
CA ALA A 102 -16.96 -31.36 2.24
C ALA A 102 -15.77 -31.06 3.17
N ALA A 103 -14.54 -31.13 2.65
CA ALA A 103 -13.33 -30.83 3.42
C ALA A 103 -13.29 -29.39 3.90
N LEU A 104 -13.66 -28.44 3.04
CA LEU A 104 -13.74 -27.03 3.38
C LEU A 104 -14.82 -26.75 4.42
N SER A 105 -15.99 -27.39 4.32
CA SER A 105 -17.06 -27.28 5.31
C SER A 105 -16.57 -27.75 6.69
N GLU A 106 -15.85 -28.87 6.74
CA GLU A 106 -15.22 -29.36 7.96
C GLU A 106 -14.13 -28.42 8.48
N ALA A 107 -13.32 -27.83 7.59
CA ALA A 107 -12.31 -26.83 7.97
C ALA A 107 -12.99 -25.62 8.63
N ALA A 108 -14.00 -25.06 7.98
CA ALA A 108 -14.73 -23.88 8.44
C ALA A 108 -15.41 -24.09 9.81
N LYS A 109 -15.88 -25.31 10.11
CA LYS A 109 -16.46 -25.67 11.43
C LYS A 109 -15.41 -25.65 12.55
N ARG A 110 -14.16 -25.98 12.25
CA ARG A 110 -13.09 -26.18 13.25
C ARG A 110 -12.24 -24.94 13.47
N GLY A 111 -12.12 -24.11 12.45
CA GLY A 111 -11.47 -22.83 12.58
C GLY A 111 -11.63 -22.01 11.32
N TRP A 112 -11.90 -20.75 11.54
CA TRP A 112 -12.27 -19.83 10.49
C TRP A 112 -11.05 -19.08 9.94
N ARG A 113 -9.92 -19.02 10.65
CA ARG A 113 -8.81 -18.10 10.37
C ARG A 113 -7.92 -18.45 9.17
N GLY A 114 -8.05 -19.62 8.56
CA GLY A 114 -7.21 -20.00 7.41
C GLY A 114 -7.51 -19.16 6.17
N PRO A 115 -6.51 -18.57 5.47
CA PRO A 115 -6.76 -17.72 4.30
C PRO A 115 -7.59 -18.40 3.21
N TYR A 116 -7.30 -19.67 2.89
CA TYR A 116 -8.06 -20.43 1.91
C TYR A 116 -9.55 -20.59 2.30
N VAL A 117 -9.82 -20.86 3.58
CA VAL A 117 -11.19 -20.93 4.11
C VAL A 117 -11.90 -19.60 3.95
N GLN A 118 -11.25 -18.51 4.36
CA GLN A 118 -11.82 -17.17 4.30
C GLN A 118 -12.15 -16.74 2.86
N ILE A 119 -11.23 -16.95 1.91
CA ILE A 119 -11.46 -16.62 0.49
C ILE A 119 -12.63 -17.43 -0.06
N THR A 120 -12.70 -18.73 0.24
CA THR A 120 -13.74 -19.57 -0.35
C THR A 120 -15.11 -19.26 0.25
N VAL A 121 -15.17 -18.98 1.56
CA VAL A 121 -16.40 -18.53 2.22
C VAL A 121 -16.80 -17.14 1.73
N LEU A 122 -15.84 -16.22 1.51
CA LEU A 122 -16.07 -14.91 0.90
C LEU A 122 -16.71 -15.07 -0.49
N GLY A 123 -16.11 -15.88 -1.37
CA GLY A 123 -16.64 -16.13 -2.72
C GLY A 123 -18.04 -16.75 -2.69
N SER A 124 -18.28 -17.71 -1.79
CA SER A 124 -19.59 -18.32 -1.59
C SER A 124 -20.63 -17.32 -1.08
N ALA A 125 -20.23 -16.42 -0.18
CA ALA A 125 -21.08 -15.37 0.35
C ALA A 125 -21.44 -14.35 -0.74
N LEU A 126 -20.47 -13.93 -1.57
CA LEU A 126 -20.72 -13.08 -2.73
C LEU A 126 -21.70 -13.74 -3.71
N ALA A 127 -21.49 -15.01 -4.05
CA ALA A 127 -22.37 -15.75 -4.95
C ALA A 127 -23.81 -15.91 -4.40
N ALA A 128 -23.95 -16.00 -3.08
CA ALA A 128 -25.24 -16.08 -2.40
C ALA A 128 -25.88 -14.72 -2.09
N GLY A 129 -25.26 -13.60 -2.50
CA GLY A 129 -25.73 -12.24 -2.20
C GLY A 129 -25.63 -11.86 -0.72
N LYS A 130 -24.83 -12.58 0.08
CA LYS A 130 -24.58 -12.32 1.50
C LYS A 130 -23.38 -11.38 1.67
N TYR A 131 -23.56 -10.12 1.26
CA TYR A 131 -22.45 -9.16 1.14
C TYR A 131 -21.79 -8.77 2.47
N GLU A 132 -22.57 -8.56 3.53
CA GLU A 132 -22.02 -8.32 4.88
C GLU A 132 -21.08 -9.45 5.33
N GLU A 133 -21.50 -10.70 5.12
CA GLU A 133 -20.68 -11.87 5.44
C GLU A 133 -19.37 -11.85 4.61
N ALA A 134 -19.45 -11.54 3.31
CA ALA A 134 -18.26 -11.42 2.47
C ALA A 134 -17.28 -10.34 2.97
N VAL A 135 -17.80 -9.18 3.40
CA VAL A 135 -16.98 -8.10 3.99
C VAL A 135 -16.30 -8.57 5.28
N ASN A 136 -17.03 -9.27 6.15
CA ASN A 136 -16.47 -9.83 7.39
C ASN A 136 -15.32 -10.82 7.10
N ARG A 137 -15.43 -11.60 6.01
CA ARG A 137 -14.36 -12.52 5.57
C ARG A 137 -13.15 -11.77 5.03
N LEU A 138 -13.35 -10.66 4.31
CA LEU A 138 -12.24 -9.81 3.86
C LEU A 138 -11.52 -9.15 5.04
N ASP A 139 -12.25 -8.61 6.01
CA ASP A 139 -11.65 -8.07 7.24
C ASP A 139 -10.83 -9.12 7.99
N ALA A 140 -11.37 -10.34 8.09
CA ALA A 140 -10.65 -11.46 8.70
C ALA A 140 -9.34 -11.82 7.98
N LEU A 141 -9.33 -11.80 6.63
CA LEU A 141 -8.11 -11.97 5.84
C LEU A 141 -7.08 -10.88 6.17
N SER A 142 -7.51 -9.62 6.27
CA SER A 142 -6.63 -8.51 6.65
C SER A 142 -6.06 -8.67 8.07
N ARG A 143 -6.88 -9.07 9.05
CA ARG A 143 -6.43 -9.30 10.45
C ARG A 143 -5.49 -10.48 10.62
N THR A 144 -5.56 -11.45 9.72
CA THR A 144 -4.67 -12.63 9.73
C THR A 144 -3.39 -12.39 8.94
N GLU A 145 -3.19 -11.17 8.42
CA GLU A 145 -2.04 -10.78 7.62
C GLU A 145 -1.81 -11.76 6.45
N ALA A 146 -2.92 -12.19 5.82
CA ALA A 146 -2.85 -12.97 4.59
C ALA A 146 -2.01 -12.24 3.53
N ASP A 147 -1.43 -12.99 2.59
CA ASP A 147 -0.63 -12.41 1.50
C ASP A 147 -1.40 -11.25 0.82
N GLN A 148 -0.75 -10.10 0.66
CA GLN A 148 -1.40 -8.89 0.14
C GLN A 148 -2.03 -9.11 -1.24
N ARG A 149 -1.53 -10.05 -2.05
CA ARG A 149 -2.12 -10.42 -3.34
C ARG A 149 -3.48 -11.10 -3.16
N ILE A 150 -3.62 -11.95 -2.14
CA ILE A 150 -4.88 -12.60 -1.78
C ILE A 150 -5.91 -11.55 -1.34
N ILE A 151 -5.52 -10.68 -0.41
CA ILE A 151 -6.39 -9.60 0.08
C ILE A 151 -6.79 -8.69 -1.09
N SER A 152 -5.86 -8.36 -1.97
CA SER A 152 -6.12 -7.51 -3.13
C SER A 152 -7.08 -8.15 -4.13
N ALA A 153 -6.90 -9.44 -4.44
CA ALA A 153 -7.80 -10.17 -5.32
C ALA A 153 -9.21 -10.29 -4.72
N ALA A 154 -9.31 -10.53 -3.40
CA ALA A 154 -10.58 -10.54 -2.70
C ALA A 154 -11.26 -9.17 -2.72
N LEU A 155 -10.52 -8.09 -2.48
CA LEU A 155 -11.03 -6.72 -2.57
C LEU A 155 -11.50 -6.38 -4.00
N ASP A 156 -10.72 -6.71 -5.04
CA ASP A 156 -11.12 -6.54 -6.44
C ASP A 156 -12.41 -7.31 -6.74
N ALA A 157 -12.54 -8.56 -6.26
CA ALA A 157 -13.76 -9.34 -6.43
C ALA A 157 -14.96 -8.67 -5.75
N MET A 158 -14.80 -8.13 -4.54
CA MET A 158 -15.88 -7.40 -3.86
C MET A 158 -16.30 -6.13 -4.61
N LEU A 159 -15.34 -5.36 -5.12
CA LEU A 159 -15.62 -4.11 -5.83
C LEU A 159 -16.44 -4.31 -7.11
N GLN A 160 -16.44 -5.51 -7.69
CA GLN A 160 -17.30 -5.87 -8.82
C GLN A 160 -18.80 -5.93 -8.47
N PHE A 161 -19.15 -6.03 -7.19
CA PHE A 161 -20.54 -6.06 -6.71
C PHE A 161 -20.88 -4.74 -6.02
N PRO A 162 -21.63 -3.82 -6.67
CA PRO A 162 -22.00 -2.53 -6.07
C PRO A 162 -22.72 -2.65 -4.72
N ALA A 163 -23.45 -3.74 -4.52
CA ALA A 163 -24.15 -4.02 -3.26
C ALA A 163 -23.21 -4.25 -2.06
N THR A 164 -21.91 -4.53 -2.27
CA THR A 164 -20.92 -4.63 -1.19
C THR A 164 -20.38 -3.27 -0.74
N HIS A 165 -20.53 -2.21 -1.54
CA HIS A 165 -19.76 -0.97 -1.35
C HIS A 165 -20.08 -0.27 -0.03
N ALA A 166 -21.35 -0.27 0.39
CA ALA A 166 -21.75 0.34 1.66
C ALA A 166 -21.19 -0.42 2.88
N ASP A 167 -21.31 -1.75 2.89
CA ASP A 167 -20.79 -2.59 3.96
C ASP A 167 -19.25 -2.54 4.02
N LEU A 168 -18.60 -2.52 2.85
CA LEU A 168 -17.16 -2.41 2.73
C LEU A 168 -16.65 -1.03 3.19
N ALA A 169 -17.33 0.06 2.83
CA ALA A 169 -17.02 1.40 3.34
C ALA A 169 -17.12 1.48 4.85
N LYS A 170 -18.19 0.93 5.41
CA LYS A 170 -18.38 0.84 6.86
C LYS A 170 -17.23 0.06 7.51
N MET A 171 -16.92 -1.14 7.02
CA MET A 171 -15.87 -1.99 7.60
C MET A 171 -14.47 -1.39 7.50
N ILE A 172 -14.14 -0.73 6.38
CA ILE A 172 -12.87 0.01 6.24
C ILE A 172 -12.78 1.13 7.28
N GLY A 173 -13.91 1.74 7.63
CA GLY A 173 -13.99 2.76 8.68
C GLY A 173 -13.85 2.24 10.10
N GLU A 174 -14.13 0.95 10.32
CA GLU A 174 -14.15 0.29 11.64
C GLU A 174 -12.90 -0.58 11.90
N SER A 175 -12.17 -0.99 10.86
CA SER A 175 -11.02 -1.90 10.96
C SER A 175 -9.72 -1.29 10.44
N ASP A 176 -8.77 -1.08 11.35
CA ASP A 176 -7.41 -0.60 11.02
C ASP A 176 -6.69 -1.53 10.03
N PHE A 177 -6.86 -2.85 10.18
CA PHE A 177 -6.22 -3.84 9.33
C PHE A 177 -6.75 -3.77 7.89
N LEU A 178 -8.06 -3.65 7.74
CA LEU A 178 -8.68 -3.51 6.41
C LEU A 178 -8.40 -2.13 5.81
N ALA A 179 -8.34 -1.08 6.62
CA ALA A 179 -7.93 0.25 6.19
C ALA A 179 -6.51 0.26 5.61
N GLN A 180 -5.54 -0.33 6.33
CA GLN A 180 -4.16 -0.47 5.86
C GLN A 180 -4.07 -1.30 4.57
N SER A 181 -4.79 -2.42 4.53
CA SER A 181 -4.89 -3.28 3.35
C SER A 181 -5.45 -2.54 2.14
N THR A 182 -6.45 -1.68 2.35
CA THR A 182 -7.07 -0.85 1.31
C THR A 182 -6.10 0.20 0.79
N VAL A 183 -5.35 0.87 1.69
CA VAL A 183 -4.30 1.82 1.30
C VAL A 183 -3.25 1.11 0.43
N ALA A 184 -2.78 -0.07 0.83
CA ALA A 184 -1.81 -0.84 0.06
C ALA A 184 -2.38 -1.26 -1.31
N HIS A 185 -3.64 -1.67 -1.35
CA HIS A 185 -4.32 -2.09 -2.57
C HIS A 185 -4.43 -0.99 -3.63
N VAL A 186 -4.71 0.26 -3.22
CA VAL A 186 -4.81 1.42 -4.12
C VAL A 186 -3.52 1.63 -4.95
N TYR A 187 -2.34 1.26 -4.42
CA TYR A 187 -1.09 1.34 -5.16
C TYR A 187 -0.99 0.26 -6.24
N VAL A 188 -1.41 -0.97 -5.94
CA VAL A 188 -1.19 -2.15 -6.80
C VAL A 188 -2.32 -2.43 -7.80
N SER A 189 -3.53 -1.89 -7.61
CA SER A 189 -4.68 -2.11 -8.50
C SER A 189 -5.15 -0.81 -9.16
N PRO A 190 -4.58 -0.39 -10.30
CA PRO A 190 -4.99 0.82 -11.02
C PRO A 190 -6.48 0.86 -11.38
N ALA A 191 -7.04 -0.27 -11.79
CA ALA A 191 -8.43 -0.40 -12.22
C ALA A 191 -9.44 -0.09 -11.09
N SER A 192 -9.06 -0.38 -9.84
CA SER A 192 -9.94 -0.25 -8.67
C SER A 192 -9.81 1.10 -7.96
N ARG A 193 -8.81 1.93 -8.30
CA ARG A 193 -8.50 3.20 -7.60
C ARG A 193 -9.71 4.14 -7.53
N HIS A 194 -10.35 4.40 -8.66
CA HIS A 194 -11.47 5.33 -8.73
C HIS A 194 -12.67 4.85 -7.91
N THR A 195 -13.02 3.56 -8.01
CA THR A 195 -14.12 2.95 -7.25
C THR A 195 -13.84 2.99 -5.75
N LEU A 196 -12.61 2.68 -5.32
CA LEU A 196 -12.20 2.80 -3.92
C LEU A 196 -12.20 4.24 -3.43
N GLY A 197 -11.76 5.18 -4.26
CA GLY A 197 -11.87 6.60 -3.94
C GLY A 197 -13.33 7.00 -3.70
N LYS A 198 -14.28 6.52 -4.52
CA LYS A 198 -15.71 6.81 -4.32
C LYS A 198 -16.21 6.20 -3.02
N LEU A 199 -15.85 4.95 -2.78
CA LEU A 199 -16.21 4.23 -1.57
C LEU A 199 -15.72 4.98 -0.32
N ILE A 200 -14.46 5.44 -0.31
CA ILE A 200 -13.89 6.20 0.81
C ILE A 200 -14.54 7.58 0.95
N ALA A 201 -14.97 8.20 -0.15
CA ALA A 201 -15.71 9.46 -0.12
C ALA A 201 -17.10 9.30 0.51
N THR A 202 -17.70 8.10 0.45
CA THR A 202 -18.98 7.81 1.12
C THR A 202 -18.84 7.52 2.61
N MET A 203 -17.63 7.19 3.07
CA MET A 203 -17.38 6.99 4.51
C MET A 203 -17.59 8.33 5.23
N SER A 204 -18.38 8.32 6.31
CA SER A 204 -18.59 9.52 7.12
C SER A 204 -17.26 10.06 7.63
N ASN A 205 -17.17 11.38 7.83
CA ASN A 205 -15.98 12.05 8.39
C ASN A 205 -15.58 11.54 9.79
N SER A 206 -16.36 10.64 10.40
CA SER A 206 -16.16 10.11 11.75
C SER A 206 -15.41 8.78 11.81
N SER A 207 -14.93 8.21 10.70
CA SER A 207 -14.22 6.93 10.75
C SER A 207 -12.73 7.13 11.03
N ASP A 208 -12.29 6.79 12.24
CA ASP A 208 -10.91 6.98 12.69
C ASP A 208 -9.90 6.02 12.03
N ALA A 209 -10.33 4.83 11.58
CA ALA A 209 -9.41 3.76 11.18
C ALA A 209 -8.44 4.12 10.05
N LEU A 210 -8.90 4.90 9.06
CA LEU A 210 -8.05 5.32 7.94
C LEU A 210 -7.21 6.56 8.29
N GLY A 211 -7.65 7.35 9.27
CA GLY A 211 -7.02 8.60 9.71
C GLY A 211 -6.75 9.59 8.58
N CYS A 212 -5.99 10.64 8.88
CA CYS A 212 -5.50 11.55 7.85
C CYS A 212 -4.38 10.91 7.01
N ASP A 213 -3.51 10.09 7.59
CA ASP A 213 -2.38 9.53 6.82
C ASP A 213 -2.84 8.55 5.73
N GLY A 214 -3.79 7.66 6.03
CA GLY A 214 -4.36 6.75 5.04
C GLY A 214 -5.11 7.51 3.94
N ARG A 215 -5.91 8.53 4.31
CA ARG A 215 -6.69 9.32 3.34
C ARG A 215 -5.74 10.08 2.42
N GLY A 216 -4.65 10.59 2.97
CA GLY A 216 -3.65 11.38 2.26
C GLY A 216 -2.88 10.55 1.24
N ARG A 217 -2.53 9.30 1.60
CA ARG A 217 -1.92 8.33 0.69
C ARG A 217 -2.85 8.02 -0.50
N ILE A 218 -4.12 7.71 -0.22
CA ILE A 218 -5.09 7.38 -1.26
C ILE A 218 -5.37 8.59 -2.16
N ALA A 219 -5.62 9.76 -1.55
CA ALA A 219 -5.81 11.01 -2.26
C ALA A 219 -4.62 11.36 -3.16
N SER A 220 -3.38 11.18 -2.67
CA SER A 220 -2.17 11.43 -3.45
C SER A 220 -2.08 10.51 -4.67
N VAL A 221 -2.38 9.21 -4.51
CA VAL A 221 -2.40 8.27 -5.64
C VAL A 221 -3.44 8.69 -6.67
N LEU A 222 -4.65 9.08 -6.25
CA LEU A 222 -5.69 9.54 -7.16
C LEU A 222 -5.27 10.79 -7.94
N LEU A 223 -4.73 11.80 -7.25
CA LEU A 223 -4.28 13.04 -7.89
C LEU A 223 -3.12 12.82 -8.87
N VAL A 224 -2.15 11.97 -8.52
CA VAL A 224 -1.04 11.58 -9.43
C VAL A 224 -1.56 10.97 -10.72
N ASN A 225 -2.69 10.25 -10.66
CA ASN A 225 -3.33 9.61 -11.80
C ASN A 225 -4.41 10.48 -12.47
N GLY A 226 -4.45 11.78 -12.19
CA GLY A 226 -5.37 12.71 -12.84
C GLY A 226 -6.81 12.68 -12.31
N ASP A 227 -7.07 11.98 -11.21
CA ASP A 227 -8.41 11.85 -10.62
C ASP A 227 -8.65 12.92 -9.55
N SER A 228 -9.55 13.86 -9.84
CA SER A 228 -9.92 14.96 -8.92
C SER A 228 -10.59 14.50 -7.63
N LEU A 229 -11.08 13.25 -7.57
CA LEU A 229 -11.66 12.69 -6.36
C LEU A 229 -10.67 12.73 -5.18
N GLY A 230 -9.36 12.66 -5.45
CA GLY A 230 -8.34 12.81 -4.41
C GLY A 230 -8.45 14.12 -3.62
N SER A 231 -8.85 15.23 -4.24
CA SER A 231 -9.09 16.49 -3.52
C SER A 231 -10.32 16.45 -2.61
N GLN A 232 -11.33 15.65 -2.96
CA GLN A 232 -12.57 15.51 -2.18
C GLN A 232 -12.37 14.59 -0.96
N LEU A 233 -11.43 13.65 -1.06
CA LEU A 233 -11.06 12.73 0.02
C LEU A 233 -10.24 13.38 1.14
N TRP A 234 -9.79 14.62 0.95
CA TRP A 234 -8.95 15.32 1.90
C TRP A 234 -9.76 16.30 2.76
N PRO A 235 -10.26 15.87 3.93
CA PRO A 235 -11.16 16.67 4.74
C PRO A 235 -10.38 17.86 5.35
N LYS A 236 -11.07 18.97 5.63
CA LYS A 236 -10.44 20.22 6.07
C LYS A 236 -9.68 20.08 7.38
N GLU A 237 -10.11 19.16 8.25
CA GLU A 237 -9.46 18.84 9.52
C GLU A 237 -8.08 18.19 9.32
N CYS A 238 -7.82 17.62 8.14
CA CYS A 238 -6.51 17.08 7.76
C CYS A 238 -5.60 18.12 7.07
N TRP A 239 -6.09 19.33 6.79
CA TRP A 239 -5.34 20.33 6.04
C TRP A 239 -4.17 20.88 6.85
N THR A 240 -2.99 20.95 6.22
CA THR A 240 -1.85 21.68 6.76
C THR A 240 -2.11 23.19 6.63
N PRO A 241 -1.72 24.04 7.60
CA PRO A 241 -1.75 25.48 7.44
C PRO A 241 -1.08 25.93 6.12
N GLY A 242 -1.82 26.70 5.31
CA GLY A 242 -1.35 27.19 4.01
C GLY A 242 -1.71 26.31 2.80
N SER A 243 -2.35 25.17 2.98
CA SER A 243 -2.81 24.28 1.89
C SER A 243 -3.93 24.90 1.02
N GLU A 244 -4.73 25.83 1.57
CA GLU A 244 -5.84 26.52 0.90
C GLU A 244 -5.41 27.41 -0.28
N GLY A 245 -4.22 28.01 -0.20
CA GLY A 245 -3.68 28.89 -1.23
C GLY A 245 -2.45 28.29 -1.91
N LEU A 246 -1.75 29.09 -2.72
CA LEU A 246 -0.44 28.73 -3.31
C LEU A 246 0.76 29.09 -2.43
N GLY A 247 0.52 29.59 -1.22
CA GLY A 247 1.59 29.88 -0.28
C GLY A 247 2.44 28.63 0.00
N PHE A 248 3.76 28.79 -0.01
CA PHE A 248 4.65 27.72 0.42
C PHE A 248 4.45 27.42 1.92
N ALA A 249 4.43 26.15 2.26
CA ALA A 249 4.41 25.63 3.63
C ALA A 249 5.12 24.27 3.61
N TYR A 250 5.89 23.96 4.65
CA TYR A 250 6.30 22.59 4.85
C TYR A 250 5.06 21.78 5.23
N PRO A 251 4.86 20.60 4.65
CA PRO A 251 3.75 19.78 5.06
C PRO A 251 4.04 19.30 6.49
N ASP A 252 3.11 19.57 7.43
CA ASP A 252 3.22 19.09 8.82
C ASP A 252 3.04 17.57 8.89
N ARG A 253 2.50 16.97 7.81
CA ARG A 253 2.26 15.55 7.67
C ARG A 253 2.89 15.04 6.38
N GLU A 254 3.38 13.81 6.41
CA GLU A 254 4.07 13.21 5.26
C GLU A 254 3.16 13.10 4.02
N TYR A 255 1.83 13.05 4.21
CA TYR A 255 0.86 12.75 3.16
C TYR A 255 -0.21 13.84 2.95
N ASP A 256 0.14 15.13 2.94
CA ASP A 256 -0.80 16.15 2.45
C ASP A 256 -0.83 16.13 0.91
N PRO A 257 -1.91 15.61 0.28
CA PRO A 257 -2.01 15.45 -1.17
C PRO A 257 -2.05 16.80 -1.92
N ARG A 258 -2.39 17.90 -1.23
CA ARG A 258 -2.43 19.25 -1.79
C ARG A 258 -1.28 20.13 -1.32
N GLY A 259 -0.51 19.64 -0.35
CA GLY A 259 0.69 20.28 0.18
C GLY A 259 1.80 20.40 -0.86
N TRP A 260 2.78 21.25 -0.56
CA TRP A 260 3.98 21.34 -1.38
C TRP A 260 4.89 20.14 -1.14
N THR A 261 5.27 19.46 -2.21
CA THR A 261 6.33 18.45 -2.22
C THR A 261 7.66 19.11 -2.55
N PHE A 262 8.66 18.86 -1.72
CA PHE A 262 10.03 19.37 -1.89
C PHE A 262 10.98 18.19 -2.17
N PRO A 263 11.35 17.94 -3.43
CA PRO A 263 12.19 16.78 -3.76
C PRO A 263 13.57 16.92 -3.10
N ARG A 264 14.04 15.83 -2.48
CA ARG A 264 15.39 15.73 -1.91
C ARG A 264 16.41 15.52 -3.04
N SER A 265 16.59 16.51 -3.89
CA SER A 265 17.63 16.48 -4.94
C SER A 265 18.93 17.10 -4.43
N GLY A 266 20.05 16.40 -4.62
CA GLY A 266 21.36 16.93 -4.24
C GLY A 266 21.65 18.28 -4.88
N GLY A 267 22.10 19.24 -4.07
CA GLY A 267 22.47 20.58 -4.51
C GLY A 267 21.35 21.64 -4.44
N ILE A 268 20.12 21.27 -4.08
CA ILE A 268 19.08 22.24 -3.69
C ILE A 268 19.07 22.38 -2.17
N SER A 269 19.05 23.61 -1.68
CA SER A 269 18.66 23.95 -0.31
C SER A 269 17.46 24.89 -0.31
N LEU A 270 16.56 24.66 0.66
CA LEU A 270 15.28 25.33 0.80
C LEU A 270 15.19 25.94 2.20
N ARG A 271 14.72 27.18 2.29
CA ARG A 271 14.44 27.85 3.57
C ARG A 271 13.12 28.59 3.48
N MET A 272 12.17 28.19 4.29
CA MET A 272 10.88 28.87 4.45
C MET A 272 11.05 30.20 5.18
N LEU A 273 10.40 31.26 4.69
CA LEU A 273 10.38 32.59 5.30
C LEU A 273 8.98 32.90 5.82
N GLY A 274 8.62 32.30 6.96
CA GLY A 274 7.24 32.30 7.46
C GLY A 274 6.30 31.46 6.59
N THR A 275 5.01 31.77 6.63
CA THR A 275 4.01 31.15 5.75
C THR A 275 3.97 31.87 4.39
N GLY A 276 3.99 31.10 3.31
CA GLY A 276 3.76 31.61 1.97
C GLY A 276 5.00 32.01 1.16
N ALA A 277 6.20 32.06 1.76
CA ALA A 277 7.43 32.48 1.09
C ALA A 277 8.58 31.48 1.23
N LEU A 278 9.36 31.32 0.16
CA LEU A 278 10.43 30.33 0.06
C LEU A 278 11.73 30.96 -0.48
N THR A 279 12.85 30.72 0.20
CA THR A 279 14.19 30.94 -0.34
C THR A 279 14.73 29.62 -0.89
N ILE A 280 15.23 29.65 -2.12
CA ILE A 280 15.78 28.48 -2.82
C ILE A 280 17.22 28.80 -3.21
N GLU A 281 18.13 27.87 -2.97
CA GLU A 281 19.50 27.93 -3.48
C GLU A 281 19.80 26.62 -4.21
N ASN A 282 20.10 26.71 -5.50
CA ASN A 282 20.51 25.58 -6.33
C ASN A 282 21.99 25.74 -6.70
N ARG A 283 22.82 24.83 -6.18
CA ARG A 283 24.26 24.76 -6.46
C ARG A 283 24.58 23.91 -7.67
N ASN A 284 23.62 23.15 -8.18
CA ASN A 284 23.79 22.34 -9.38
C ASN A 284 23.89 23.26 -10.62
N PHE A 285 24.67 22.84 -11.62
CA PHE A 285 24.75 23.56 -12.89
C PHE A 285 23.49 23.38 -13.74
N LEU A 286 22.74 22.30 -13.53
CA LEU A 286 21.47 22.04 -14.17
C LEU A 286 20.32 22.69 -13.41
N ARG A 287 19.27 23.05 -14.16
CA ARG A 287 17.96 23.37 -13.61
C ARG A 287 17.42 22.16 -12.84
N ARG A 288 16.85 22.41 -11.66
CA ARG A 288 16.32 21.37 -10.78
C ARG A 288 14.94 21.77 -10.26
N GLN A 289 14.04 20.80 -10.10
CA GLN A 289 12.75 21.01 -9.46
C GLN A 289 12.97 21.30 -7.96
N ALA A 290 12.53 22.45 -7.49
CA ALA A 290 12.65 22.88 -6.10
C ALA A 290 11.38 22.60 -5.30
N ALA A 291 10.21 22.72 -5.94
CA ALA A 291 8.92 22.47 -5.31
C ALA A 291 7.89 22.02 -6.36
N SER A 292 6.89 21.25 -5.94
CA SER A 292 5.73 20.91 -6.75
C SER A 292 4.48 20.69 -5.91
N ARG A 293 3.31 20.81 -6.51
CA ARG A 293 2.04 20.44 -5.88
C ARG A 293 0.97 20.11 -6.92
N PHE A 294 -0.06 19.39 -6.49
CA PHE A 294 -1.28 19.20 -7.27
C PHE A 294 -2.24 20.36 -7.05
N LEU A 295 -3.00 20.67 -8.10
CA LEU A 295 -4.07 21.67 -8.15
C LEU A 295 -5.32 21.02 -8.74
N THR A 296 -6.48 21.55 -8.39
CA THR A 296 -7.78 21.13 -8.95
C THR A 296 -8.63 22.35 -9.24
N PHE A 297 -8.09 23.26 -10.06
CA PHE A 297 -8.84 24.43 -10.52
C PHE A 297 -9.99 23.99 -11.42
N ALA A 298 -11.10 24.73 -11.35
CA ALA A 298 -12.23 24.52 -12.25
C ALA A 298 -11.85 24.88 -13.71
N PRO A 299 -12.55 24.35 -14.72
CA PRO A 299 -12.34 24.78 -16.09
C PRO A 299 -12.51 26.29 -16.27
N GLY A 300 -11.64 26.93 -17.06
CA GLY A 300 -11.67 28.38 -17.28
C GLY A 300 -10.28 29.05 -17.23
N GLN A 301 -10.26 30.38 -17.23
CA GLN A 301 -9.05 31.18 -17.16
C GLN A 301 -8.59 31.39 -15.72
N HIS A 302 -7.30 31.16 -15.45
CA HIS A 302 -6.68 31.34 -14.14
C HIS A 302 -5.40 32.14 -14.26
N THR A 303 -5.06 32.94 -13.25
CA THR A 303 -3.79 33.67 -13.20
C THR A 303 -3.02 33.31 -11.93
N ILE A 304 -1.75 32.94 -12.10
CA ILE A 304 -0.79 32.80 -11.00
C ILE A 304 0.14 34.01 -11.01
N VAL A 305 0.26 34.65 -9.85
CA VAL A 305 1.17 35.77 -9.62
C VAL A 305 2.40 35.25 -8.91
N ILE A 306 3.57 35.40 -9.54
CA ILE A 306 4.86 35.04 -8.97
C ILE A 306 5.54 36.31 -8.49
N SER A 307 5.79 36.41 -7.19
CA SER A 307 6.59 37.51 -6.63
C SER A 307 7.85 36.96 -5.96
N ARG A 308 8.92 37.76 -5.96
CA ARG A 308 10.16 37.47 -5.24
C ARG A 308 10.66 38.73 -4.57
N LYS A 309 11.42 38.59 -3.49
CA LYS A 309 12.10 39.74 -2.89
C LYS A 309 13.29 40.05 -3.80
N ASP A 310 13.22 41.17 -4.49
CA ASP A 310 14.38 41.67 -5.21
C ASP A 310 15.41 42.09 -4.17
N SER A 311 16.47 41.28 -4.07
CA SER A 311 17.60 41.62 -3.24
C SER A 311 18.38 42.71 -3.97
N ASP A 312 18.19 43.97 -3.59
CA ASP A 312 19.11 45.08 -3.90
C ASP A 312 20.52 44.85 -3.31
N SER A 313 20.71 43.73 -2.60
CA SER A 313 21.98 43.21 -2.16
C SER A 313 22.89 43.01 -3.36
N ALA A 314 23.73 44.01 -3.62
CA ALA A 314 24.91 43.93 -4.47
C ALA A 314 25.48 42.51 -4.37
N SER A 315 25.40 41.77 -5.48
CA SER A 315 25.72 40.35 -5.54
C SER A 315 27.05 40.10 -4.83
N LEU A 316 27.02 39.43 -3.67
CA LEU A 316 28.24 38.91 -3.08
C LEU A 316 28.96 38.12 -4.18
N PRO A 317 30.28 38.33 -4.38
CA PRO A 317 31.03 37.65 -5.43
C PRO A 317 30.75 36.14 -5.41
N GLY A 318 30.18 35.61 -6.49
CA GLY A 318 29.83 34.19 -6.63
C GLY A 318 28.37 33.79 -6.34
N ARG A 319 27.50 34.68 -5.85
CA ARG A 319 26.05 34.41 -5.74
C ARG A 319 25.29 35.02 -6.93
N ARG A 320 25.15 34.24 -7.99
CA ARG A 320 24.27 34.61 -9.12
C ARG A 320 22.80 34.51 -8.71
N ARG A 321 22.00 35.49 -9.13
CA ARG A 321 20.53 35.40 -9.10
C ARG A 321 20.12 34.23 -9.99
N ALA A 322 19.34 33.30 -9.44
CA ALA A 322 18.81 32.21 -10.24
C ALA A 322 17.50 32.61 -10.91
N ASP A 323 17.33 32.12 -12.13
CA ASP A 323 16.03 32.14 -12.79
C ASP A 323 15.12 31.08 -12.18
N VAL A 324 13.86 31.46 -12.02
CA VAL A 324 12.76 30.56 -11.61
C VAL A 324 11.95 30.25 -12.85
N LEU A 325 11.61 28.99 -13.03
CA LEU A 325 10.64 28.56 -14.03
C LEU A 325 9.48 27.89 -13.32
N THR A 326 8.29 28.44 -13.49
CA THR A 326 7.05 27.85 -13.01
C THR A 326 6.28 27.28 -14.18
N ARG A 327 5.87 26.01 -14.08
CA ARG A 327 5.11 25.30 -15.11
C ARG A 327 3.84 24.71 -14.55
N VAL A 328 2.78 24.74 -15.35
CA VAL A 328 1.52 24.08 -15.05
C VAL A 328 1.27 23.04 -16.14
N PHE A 329 1.03 21.81 -15.70
CA PHE A 329 0.65 20.70 -16.56
C PHE A 329 -0.75 20.23 -16.19
N CYS A 330 -1.55 19.82 -17.16
CA CYS A 330 -2.71 19.00 -16.95
C CYS A 330 -2.29 17.53 -16.85
N LEU A 331 -2.75 16.82 -15.83
CA LEU A 331 -2.53 15.37 -15.73
C LEU A 331 -3.67 14.64 -16.41
N GLU A 332 -3.34 13.71 -17.31
CA GLU A 332 -4.32 12.85 -17.93
C GLU A 332 -4.70 11.70 -17.00
N VAL A 333 -5.96 11.27 -17.08
CA VAL A 333 -6.47 10.17 -16.26
C VAL A 333 -5.72 8.87 -16.62
N GLU A 334 -5.43 8.05 -15.60
CA GLU A 334 -4.71 6.77 -15.74
C GLU A 334 -3.23 6.92 -16.14
N GLY A 335 -2.64 8.11 -15.97
CA GLY A 335 -1.21 8.31 -16.21
C GLY A 335 -0.80 8.26 -17.69
N LYS A 336 -1.75 8.49 -18.62
CA LYS A 336 -1.51 8.52 -20.08
C LYS A 336 -0.57 9.65 -20.53
N GLY A 337 -0.26 10.57 -19.63
CA GLY A 337 0.76 11.59 -19.83
C GLY A 337 0.42 12.85 -19.06
N SER A 338 1.05 13.94 -19.49
CA SER A 338 0.71 15.27 -19.01
C SER A 338 0.71 16.25 -20.17
N ARG A 339 -0.36 17.03 -20.32
CA ARG A 339 -0.47 18.10 -21.31
C ARG A 339 0.03 19.41 -20.71
N PHE A 340 1.02 20.04 -21.35
CA PHE A 340 1.49 21.36 -20.94
C PHE A 340 0.38 22.41 -21.06
N LEU A 341 0.20 23.25 -20.04
CA LEU A 341 -0.79 24.33 -20.06
C LEU A 341 -0.12 25.70 -20.19
N ALA A 342 0.87 25.99 -19.32
CA ALA A 342 1.58 27.26 -19.36
C ALA A 342 2.90 27.19 -18.61
N GLU A 343 3.77 28.16 -18.90
CA GLU A 343 4.97 28.43 -18.13
C GLU A 343 5.23 29.92 -17.96
N LYS A 344 5.96 30.24 -16.90
CA LYS A 344 6.48 31.58 -16.63
C LYS A 344 7.91 31.49 -16.14
N GLN A 345 8.78 32.23 -16.81
CA GLN A 345 10.14 32.48 -16.33
C GLN A 345 10.14 33.75 -15.49
N ASN A 346 10.82 33.68 -14.34
CA ASN A 346 10.98 34.76 -13.37
C ASN A 346 9.66 35.26 -12.76
N ALA A 347 9.72 36.40 -12.07
CA ALA A 347 8.58 37.02 -11.41
C ALA A 347 7.59 37.62 -12.43
N GLY A 348 6.35 37.80 -11.99
CA GLY A 348 5.27 38.39 -12.75
C GLY A 348 4.04 37.48 -12.82
N ASP A 349 3.06 37.94 -13.56
CA ASP A 349 1.78 37.24 -13.72
C ASP A 349 1.86 36.34 -14.96
N PHE A 350 1.22 35.17 -14.89
CA PHE A 350 0.94 34.37 -16.07
C PHE A 350 -0.45 33.75 -15.99
N SER A 351 -1.20 33.87 -17.08
CA SER A 351 -2.53 33.32 -17.23
C SER A 351 -2.50 32.05 -18.04
N PHE A 352 -3.41 31.14 -17.73
CA PHE A 352 -3.57 29.89 -18.45
C PHE A 352 -5.03 29.43 -18.40
N GLU A 353 -5.43 28.70 -19.43
CA GLU A 353 -6.73 28.09 -19.50
C GLU A 353 -6.65 26.65 -18.96
N VAL A 354 -7.60 26.28 -18.09
CA VAL A 354 -7.82 24.91 -17.66
C VAL A 354 -8.94 24.33 -18.53
N PRO A 355 -8.63 23.37 -19.41
CA PRO A 355 -9.64 22.75 -20.26
C PRO A 355 -10.67 21.94 -19.46
N ALA A 356 -11.87 21.74 -20.00
CA ALA A 356 -12.96 21.03 -19.32
C ALA A 356 -12.64 19.55 -18.97
N ASP A 357 -11.78 18.91 -19.76
CA ASP A 357 -11.26 17.56 -19.54
C ASP A 357 -10.14 17.49 -18.49
N CYS A 358 -9.59 18.65 -18.08
CA CYS A 358 -8.46 18.71 -17.16
C CYS A 358 -8.91 18.73 -15.68
N LYS A 359 -8.95 17.55 -15.04
CA LYS A 359 -9.44 17.43 -13.66
C LYS A 359 -8.39 17.74 -12.59
N VAL A 360 -7.12 17.43 -12.86
CA VAL A 360 -6.01 17.70 -11.95
C VAL A 360 -4.88 18.37 -12.71
N GLN A 361 -4.32 19.42 -12.14
CA GLN A 361 -3.13 20.08 -12.66
C GLN A 361 -1.93 19.84 -11.73
N HIS A 362 -0.72 19.87 -12.29
CA HIS A 362 0.52 19.73 -11.56
C HIS A 362 1.34 21.02 -11.76
N LEU A 363 1.49 21.77 -10.66
CA LEU A 363 2.34 22.95 -10.61
C LEU A 363 3.75 22.54 -10.22
N ARG A 364 4.74 22.91 -11.04
CA ARG A 364 6.17 22.68 -10.77
C ARG A 364 6.93 23.99 -10.72
N VAL A 365 7.82 24.10 -9.76
CA VAL A 365 8.77 25.21 -9.62
C VAL A 365 10.17 24.65 -9.79
N GLU A 366 10.84 25.07 -10.85
CA GLU A 366 12.21 24.73 -11.18
C GLU A 366 13.11 25.95 -11.03
N VAL A 367 14.35 25.73 -10.62
CA VAL A 367 15.31 26.82 -10.37
C VAL A 367 16.65 26.48 -11.02
N GLU A 368 17.23 27.45 -11.75
CA GLU A 368 18.59 27.34 -12.30
C GLU A 368 19.66 27.50 -11.23
N ARG A 369 20.94 27.40 -11.61
CA ARG A 369 22.05 27.62 -10.68
C ARG A 369 21.99 29.03 -10.08
N GLY A 370 21.98 29.13 -8.76
CA GLY A 370 22.00 30.39 -8.04
C GLY A 370 21.03 30.41 -6.86
N ARG A 371 20.56 31.60 -6.52
CA ARG A 371 19.67 31.82 -5.36
C ARG A 371 18.46 32.66 -5.72
N VAL A 372 17.32 32.30 -5.13
CA VAL A 372 16.02 32.98 -5.23
C VAL A 372 15.57 33.30 -3.81
N GLU A 373 15.28 34.56 -3.51
CA GLU A 373 14.88 34.99 -2.17
C GLU A 373 13.41 35.38 -2.10
N GLY A 374 12.70 34.87 -1.09
CA GLY A 374 11.31 35.24 -0.81
C GLY A 374 10.35 35.00 -1.97
N LEU A 375 10.52 33.90 -2.70
CA LEU A 375 9.59 33.47 -3.74
C LEU A 375 8.21 33.22 -3.12
N ARG A 376 7.18 33.81 -3.69
CA ARG A 376 5.77 33.60 -3.34
C ARG A 376 4.97 33.33 -4.61
N LEU A 377 3.99 32.44 -4.50
CA LEU A 377 2.96 32.25 -5.52
C LEU A 377 1.59 32.53 -4.91
N THR A 378 0.76 33.28 -5.63
CA THR A 378 -0.65 33.49 -5.30
C THR A 378 -1.51 33.26 -6.52
N VAL A 379 -2.75 32.82 -6.32
CA VAL A 379 -3.76 32.75 -7.38
C VAL A 379 -4.54 34.05 -7.34
N ARG A 380 -4.82 34.63 -8.51
CA ARG A 380 -5.80 35.70 -8.65
C ARG A 380 -7.00 35.07 -9.35
N ASP A 381 -8.05 34.78 -8.59
CA ASP A 381 -9.31 34.30 -9.16
C ASP A 381 -9.89 35.42 -10.04
N MET A 382 -10.17 35.10 -11.30
CA MET A 382 -10.97 35.99 -12.16
C MET A 382 -12.43 35.68 -11.84
N MET A 383 -13.11 36.61 -11.16
CA MET A 383 -14.56 36.54 -10.93
C MET A 383 -15.35 36.58 -12.23
#